data_AF-L7W7F0-F1
#
_entry.id   AF-L7W7F0-F1
#
_cell.length_a   1.000
_cell.length_b   1.000
_cell.length_c   1.000
_cell.angle_alpha   90.00
_cell.angle_beta   90.00
_cell.angle_gamma   90.00
#
_symmetry.space_group_name_H-M   'P 1'
#
loop_
_entity.id
_entity.type
_entity.pdbx_description
1 polymer ?
#
loop_
_entity_poly.entity_id
_entity_poly.type
_entity_poly.pdbx_seq_one_letter_code
_entity_poly.pdbx_strand_id
1 'polypeptide(L)'
;MILEAYYKRPLLYDYLLAGIVCAGVLFIRKQGLLLIPKTELINQIASDLATIGITISGFILTIMTLFITMKSSQILEKRILTEQSSAFEIWLRSPMYETSIKIIKYGVFSLLAVSITLYVLQLFIVDKYENIIFYFDILILILIFTTFLRCFYVLDLILKMQQRPPVDFDN
;
A
#
# COMPACT_ATOMS: atom_id res chain seq x y z
N MET A 1 5.08 5.10 20.08
CA MET A 1 3.72 4.65 20.44
C MET A 1 2.72 4.60 19.28
N ILE A 2 2.31 5.70 18.63
CA ILE A 2 1.28 5.63 17.55
C ILE A 2 1.79 4.89 16.29
N LEU A 3 3.07 5.07 15.93
CA LEU A 3 3.67 4.41 14.77
C LEU A 3 3.83 2.90 14.97
N GLU A 4 4.18 2.46 16.18
CA GLU A 4 4.38 1.04 16.53
C GLU A 4 3.07 0.25 16.51
N ALA A 5 1.96 0.88 16.91
CA ALA A 5 0.63 0.29 16.81
C ALA A 5 0.18 0.13 15.36
N TYR A 6 0.46 1.13 14.51
CA TYR A 6 0.18 1.08 13.06
C TYR A 6 0.94 -0.06 12.38
N TYR A 7 2.22 -0.23 12.70
CA TYR A 7 3.06 -1.31 12.14
C TYR A 7 2.61 -2.72 12.54
N LYS A 8 1.91 -2.88 13.67
CA LYS A 8 1.49 -4.20 14.16
C LYS A 8 0.33 -4.79 13.36
N ARG A 9 -0.57 -3.95 12.82
CA ARG A 9 -1.73 -4.36 12.00
C ARG A 9 -2.11 -3.28 10.97
N PRO A 10 -1.25 -3.00 9.98
CA PRO A 10 -1.38 -1.82 9.13
C PRO A 10 -2.64 -1.84 8.25
N LEU A 11 -3.11 -3.03 7.86
CA LEU A 11 -4.36 -3.16 7.10
C LEU A 11 -5.59 -2.72 7.90
N LEU A 12 -5.67 -3.02 9.20
CA LEU A 12 -6.83 -2.66 10.01
C LEU A 12 -6.97 -1.13 10.12
N TYR A 13 -5.87 -0.41 10.25
CA TYR A 13 -5.91 1.05 10.32
C TYR A 13 -6.31 1.70 9.00
N ASP A 14 -5.89 1.14 7.86
CA ASP A 14 -6.31 1.66 6.55
C ASP A 14 -7.83 1.51 6.34
N TYR A 15 -8.40 0.36 6.70
CA TYR A 15 -9.85 0.14 6.65
C TYR A 15 -10.61 0.99 7.67
N LEU A 16 -10.06 1.21 8.87
CA LEU A 16 -10.67 2.06 9.89
C LEU A 16 -10.68 3.54 9.45
N LEU A 17 -9.57 4.01 8.87
CA LEU A 17 -9.46 5.35 8.30
C LEU A 17 -10.44 5.53 7.13
N ALA A 18 -10.49 4.57 6.21
CA ALA A 18 -11.45 4.58 5.10
C ALA A 18 -12.90 4.61 5.61
N GLY A 19 -13.21 3.84 6.66
CA GLY A 19 -14.52 3.86 7.31
C GLY A 19 -14.87 5.22 7.92
N ILE A 20 -13.93 5.88 8.60
CA ILE A 20 -14.12 7.22 9.16
C ILE A 20 -14.39 8.25 8.06
N VAL A 21 -13.63 8.20 6.98
CA VAL A 21 -13.80 9.16 5.87
C VAL A 21 -15.14 8.91 5.16
N CYS A 22 -15.53 7.66 4.91
CA CYS A 22 -16.86 7.34 4.40
C CYS A 22 -17.97 7.86 5.31
N ALA A 23 -17.83 7.72 6.63
CA ALA A 23 -18.78 8.27 7.60
C ALA A 23 -18.84 9.81 7.54
N GLY A 24 -17.70 10.48 7.37
CA GLY A 24 -17.61 11.92 7.16
C GLY A 24 -18.33 12.38 5.88
N VAL A 25 -18.13 11.68 4.76
CA VAL A 25 -18.81 11.97 3.49
C VAL A 25 -20.33 11.76 3.61
N LEU A 26 -20.77 10.70 4.31
CA LEU A 26 -22.18 10.48 4.62
C LEU A 26 -22.77 11.62 5.45
N PHE A 27 -22.03 12.12 6.44
CA PHE A 27 -22.46 13.25 7.27
C PHE A 27 -22.59 14.55 6.47
N ILE A 28 -21.62 14.86 5.60
CA ILE A 28 -21.66 16.06 4.73
C ILE A 28 -22.80 15.96 3.72
N ARG A 29 -23.08 14.77 3.17
CA ARG A 29 -24.25 14.56 2.31
C ARG A 29 -25.56 14.83 3.05
N LYS A 30 -25.70 14.40 4.31
CA LYS A 30 -26.91 14.67 5.10
C LYS A 30 -27.14 16.17 5.31
N GLN A 31 -26.10 17.00 5.23
CA GLN A 31 -26.21 18.46 5.26
C GLN A 31 -26.58 19.08 3.89
N GLY A 32 -26.73 18.28 2.83
CA GLY A 32 -27.11 18.75 1.50
C GLY A 32 -26.00 19.46 0.71
N LEU A 33 -24.77 19.48 1.23
CA LEU A 33 -23.62 20.17 0.62
C LEU A 33 -22.96 19.40 -0.54
N LEU A 34 -23.37 18.16 -0.78
CA LEU A 34 -22.73 17.25 -1.74
C LEU A 34 -23.74 16.80 -2.80
N LEU A 35 -23.60 17.34 -4.00
CA LEU A 35 -24.33 16.89 -5.19
C LEU A 35 -23.64 15.65 -5.75
N ILE A 36 -24.43 14.60 -6.00
CA ILE A 36 -23.92 13.35 -6.56
C ILE A 36 -23.69 13.58 -8.06
N PRO A 37 -22.49 13.30 -8.58
CA PRO A 37 -22.20 13.47 -10.00
C PRO A 37 -23.01 12.49 -10.86
N LYS A 38 -23.08 12.75 -12.17
CA LYS A 38 -23.76 11.88 -13.12
C LYS A 38 -23.13 10.48 -13.15
N THR A 39 -23.94 9.47 -13.41
CA THR A 39 -23.59 8.04 -13.48
C THR A 39 -22.39 7.75 -14.37
N GLU A 40 -22.32 8.39 -15.54
CA GLU A 40 -21.20 8.23 -16.48
C GLU A 40 -19.87 8.61 -15.84
N LEU A 41 -19.85 9.69 -15.06
CA LEU A 41 -18.64 10.17 -14.39
C LEU A 41 -18.24 9.26 -13.22
N ILE A 42 -19.21 8.72 -12.48
CA ILE A 42 -18.96 7.74 -11.41
C ILE A 42 -18.31 6.48 -12.01
N ASN A 43 -18.88 5.95 -13.09
CA ASN A 43 -18.34 4.76 -13.77
C ASN A 43 -16.97 4.98 -14.39
N GLN A 44 -16.70 6.19 -14.92
CA GLN A 44 -15.37 6.57 -15.40
C GLN A 44 -14.36 6.58 -14.25
N ILE A 45 -14.69 7.24 -13.13
CA ILE A 45 -13.82 7.27 -11.94
C ILE A 45 -13.56 5.86 -11.41
N ALA A 46 -14.60 5.01 -11.31
CA ALA A 46 -14.45 3.62 -10.88
C ALA A 46 -13.44 2.85 -11.75
N SER A 47 -13.56 2.96 -13.08
CA SER A 47 -12.63 2.32 -14.02
C SER A 47 -11.20 2.87 -13.91
N ASP A 48 -11.06 4.17 -13.74
CA ASP A 48 -9.76 4.82 -13.57
C ASP A 48 -9.09 4.39 -12.25
N LEU A 49 -9.85 4.34 -11.15
CA LEU A 49 -9.37 3.87 -9.85
C LEU A 49 -8.92 2.41 -9.90
N ALA A 50 -9.72 1.54 -10.55
CA ALA A 50 -9.36 0.14 -10.71
C ALA A 50 -8.07 -0.01 -11.53
N THR A 51 -7.92 0.78 -12.61
CA THR A 51 -6.71 0.81 -13.43
C THR A 51 -5.49 1.27 -12.63
N ILE A 52 -5.59 2.41 -11.94
CA ILE A 52 -4.53 2.96 -11.08
C ILE A 52 -4.12 1.95 -10.03
N GLY A 53 -5.09 1.29 -9.40
CA GLY A 53 -4.81 0.26 -8.40
C GLY A 53 -4.03 -0.92 -8.97
N ILE A 54 -4.43 -1.46 -10.11
CA ILE A 54 -3.68 -2.55 -10.77
C ILE A 54 -2.25 -2.10 -11.13
N THR A 55 -2.09 -0.89 -11.69
CA THR A 55 -0.78 -0.35 -12.07
C THR A 55 0.14 -0.18 -10.87
N ILE A 56 -0.35 0.43 -9.78
CA ILE A 56 0.42 0.61 -8.54
C ILE A 56 0.82 -0.75 -7.95
N SER A 57 -0.10 -1.72 -7.96
CA SER A 57 0.19 -3.08 -7.50
C SER A 57 1.33 -3.72 -8.28
N GLY A 58 1.32 -3.58 -9.62
CA GLY A 58 2.39 -4.08 -10.48
C GLY A 58 3.73 -3.42 -10.19
N PHE A 59 3.75 -2.09 -10.03
CA PHE A 59 4.96 -1.35 -9.67
C PHE A 59 5.58 -1.83 -8.35
N ILE A 60 4.76 -1.98 -7.31
CA ILE A 60 5.22 -2.44 -5.99
C ILE A 60 5.69 -3.90 -6.06
N LEU A 61 5.05 -4.75 -6.86
CA LEU A 61 5.46 -6.14 -7.07
C LEU A 61 6.85 -6.24 -7.74
N THR A 62 7.13 -5.38 -8.71
CA THR A 62 8.46 -5.30 -9.34
C THR A 62 9.53 -4.91 -8.33
N ILE A 63 9.27 -3.93 -7.46
CA ILE A 63 10.19 -3.54 -6.38
C ILE A 63 10.40 -4.70 -5.40
N MET A 64 9.34 -5.40 -5.02
CA MET A 64 9.44 -6.57 -4.14
C MET A 64 10.33 -7.66 -4.77
N THR A 65 10.19 -7.88 -6.07
CA THR A 65 10.99 -8.86 -6.82
C THR A 65 12.46 -8.46 -6.82
N LEU A 66 12.76 -7.17 -7.05
CA LEU A 66 14.11 -6.62 -6.97
C LEU A 66 14.75 -6.84 -5.59
N PHE A 67 13.99 -6.67 -4.50
CA PHE A 67 14.51 -6.97 -3.16
C PHE A 67 14.83 -8.45 -2.94
N ILE A 68 13.97 -9.35 -3.44
CA ILE A 68 14.19 -10.79 -3.33
C ILE A 68 15.43 -11.22 -4.12
N THR A 69 15.61 -10.70 -5.34
CA THR A 69 16.78 -11.01 -6.16
C THR A 69 18.07 -10.46 -5.53
N MET A 70 18.05 -9.25 -4.98
CA MET A 70 19.18 -8.69 -4.22
C MET A 70 19.56 -9.56 -3.02
N LYS A 71 18.57 -10.01 -2.23
CA LYS A 71 18.81 -10.93 -1.11
C LYS A 71 19.45 -12.23 -1.57
N SER A 72 18.94 -12.82 -2.65
CA SER A 72 19.47 -14.07 -3.22
C SER A 72 20.94 -13.91 -3.64
N SER A 73 21.28 -12.79 -4.30
CA SER A 73 22.65 -12.48 -4.71
C SER A 73 23.61 -12.39 -3.52
N GLN A 74 23.21 -11.76 -2.42
CA GLN A 74 24.06 -11.63 -1.23
C GLN A 74 24.25 -12.94 -0.44
N ILE A 75 23.26 -13.84 -0.48
CA ILE A 75 23.39 -15.17 0.13
C ILE A 75 24.42 -16.02 -0.63
N LEU A 76 24.46 -15.90 -1.96
CA LEU A 76 25.44 -16.60 -2.79
C LEU A 76 26.87 -16.14 -2.52
N GLU A 77 27.08 -14.88 -2.17
CA GLU A 77 28.43 -14.30 -2.00
C GLU A 77 29.11 -14.72 -0.68
N LYS A 78 28.42 -15.47 0.21
CA LYS A 78 28.96 -16.06 1.45
C LYS A 78 29.88 -15.15 2.30
N ARG A 79 29.74 -13.82 2.20
CA ARG A 79 30.47 -12.87 3.04
C ARG A 79 30.05 -13.07 4.49
N ILE A 80 31.00 -13.40 5.35
CA ILE A 80 30.80 -13.39 6.80
C ILE A 80 30.50 -11.93 7.19
N LEU A 81 29.48 -11.71 8.04
CA LEU A 81 29.22 -10.37 8.58
C LEU A 81 30.51 -9.89 9.24
N THR A 82 31.08 -8.81 8.72
CA THR A 82 32.26 -8.16 9.29
C THR A 82 31.82 -6.85 9.91
N GLU A 83 32.64 -6.25 10.78
CA GLU A 83 32.35 -4.94 11.39
C GLU A 83 32.13 -3.82 10.35
N GLN A 84 32.53 -4.04 9.09
CA GLN A 84 32.29 -3.15 7.95
C GLN A 84 31.03 -3.45 7.13
N SER A 85 30.17 -4.39 7.55
CA SER A 85 28.93 -4.68 6.84
C SER A 85 27.97 -3.48 6.87
N SER A 86 27.46 -3.10 5.70
CA SER A 86 26.52 -1.97 5.59
C SER A 86 25.22 -2.24 6.36
N ALA A 87 24.55 -1.18 6.83
CA ALA A 87 23.25 -1.29 7.50
C ALA A 87 22.21 -2.08 6.67
N PHE A 88 22.34 -2.02 5.35
CA PHE A 88 21.53 -2.76 4.40
C PHE A 88 21.80 -4.28 4.39
N GLU A 89 23.06 -4.72 4.47
CA GLU A 89 23.42 -6.15 4.60
C GLU A 89 22.92 -6.74 5.91
N ILE A 90 23.05 -5.98 6.99
CA ILE A 90 22.53 -6.35 8.32
C ILE A 90 21.01 -6.49 8.26
N TRP A 91 20.31 -5.54 7.61
CA TRP A 91 18.87 -5.61 7.43
C TRP A 91 18.43 -6.81 6.58
N LEU A 92 19.12 -7.13 5.48
CA LEU A 92 18.79 -8.25 4.58
C LEU A 92 18.84 -9.62 5.28
N ARG A 93 19.71 -9.77 6.29
CA ARG A 93 19.84 -10.98 7.11
C ARG A 93 18.95 -10.97 8.36
N SER A 94 18.40 -9.82 8.73
CA SER A 94 17.54 -9.64 9.89
C SER A 94 16.10 -10.13 9.66
N PRO A 95 15.37 -10.55 10.71
CA PRO A 95 13.92 -10.79 10.65
C PRO A 95 13.10 -9.55 10.23
N MET A 96 13.70 -8.36 10.27
CA MET A 96 13.07 -7.12 9.78
C MET A 96 12.88 -7.12 8.26
N TYR A 97 13.74 -7.79 7.49
CA TYR A 97 13.56 -7.99 6.04
C TYR A 97 12.26 -8.75 5.76
N GLU A 98 12.08 -9.90 6.41
CA GLU A 98 10.90 -10.74 6.18
C GLU A 98 9.61 -10.02 6.54
N THR A 99 9.65 -9.22 7.61
CA THR A 99 8.53 -8.40 8.04
C THR A 99 8.21 -7.33 6.99
N SER A 100 9.22 -6.64 6.46
CA SER A 100 9.06 -5.60 5.45
C SER A 100 8.50 -6.15 4.14
N ILE A 101 9.05 -7.27 3.66
CA ILE A 101 8.54 -7.96 2.47
C ILE A 101 7.11 -8.47 2.68
N LYS A 102 6.77 -8.98 3.87
CA LYS A 102 5.39 -9.36 4.20
C LYS A 102 4.45 -8.15 4.12
N ILE A 103 4.80 -7.01 4.71
CA ILE A 103 3.97 -5.79 4.66
C ILE A 103 3.74 -5.34 3.21
N ILE A 104 4.81 -5.30 2.40
CA ILE A 104 4.73 -4.96 0.98
C ILE A 104 3.83 -5.96 0.23
N LYS A 105 4.05 -7.27 0.42
CA LYS A 105 3.27 -8.34 -0.21
C LYS A 105 1.78 -8.24 0.10
N TYR A 106 1.43 -8.05 1.38
CA TYR A 106 0.04 -7.89 1.79
C TYR A 106 -0.57 -6.58 1.27
N GLY A 107 0.23 -5.51 1.15
CA GLY A 107 -0.17 -4.27 0.48
C GLY A 107 -0.55 -4.51 -0.98
N VAL A 108 0.32 -5.17 -1.76
CA VAL A 108 0.04 -5.53 -3.17
C VAL A 108 -1.21 -6.38 -3.29
N PHE A 109 -1.33 -7.43 -2.47
CA PHE A 109 -2.48 -8.32 -2.53
C PHE A 109 -3.80 -7.58 -2.19
N SER A 110 -3.77 -6.72 -1.17
CA SER A 110 -4.91 -5.87 -0.82
C SER A 110 -5.32 -4.96 -1.97
N LEU A 111 -4.35 -4.35 -2.64
CA LEU A 111 -4.59 -3.37 -3.69
C LEU A 111 -5.12 -4.05 -4.97
N LEU A 112 -4.62 -5.24 -5.32
CA LEU A 112 -5.18 -6.09 -6.37
C LEU A 112 -6.60 -6.53 -6.03
N ALA A 113 -6.83 -7.05 -4.82
CA ALA A 113 -8.15 -7.53 -4.41
C ALA A 113 -9.21 -6.44 -4.48
N VAL A 114 -8.88 -5.24 -3.99
CA VAL A 114 -9.78 -4.08 -4.03
C VAL A 114 -10.04 -3.61 -5.47
N SER A 115 -9.00 -3.55 -6.32
CA SER A 115 -9.15 -3.11 -7.72
C SER A 115 -9.98 -4.09 -8.55
N ILE A 116 -9.78 -5.40 -8.36
CA ILE A 116 -10.59 -6.44 -9.03
C ILE A 116 -12.02 -6.38 -8.51
N THR A 117 -12.23 -6.19 -7.20
CA THR A 117 -13.57 -6.07 -6.61
C THR A 117 -14.32 -4.89 -7.21
N LEU A 118 -13.65 -3.77 -7.47
CA LEU A 118 -14.25 -2.60 -8.13
C LEU A 118 -14.73 -2.91 -9.54
N TYR A 119 -13.90 -3.57 -10.36
CA TYR A 119 -14.32 -3.99 -11.70
C TYR A 119 -15.50 -4.96 -11.68
N VAL A 120 -15.47 -5.92 -10.76
CA VAL A 120 -16.57 -6.86 -10.56
C VAL A 120 -17.84 -6.12 -10.16
N LEU A 121 -17.74 -5.17 -9.23
CA LEU A 121 -18.87 -4.35 -8.81
C LEU A 121 -19.46 -3.54 -9.96
N GLN A 122 -18.59 -2.95 -10.80
CA GLN A 122 -18.98 -2.18 -11.97
C GLN A 122 -19.69 -3.04 -13.03
N LEU A 123 -19.31 -4.32 -13.19
CA LEU A 123 -19.98 -5.24 -14.11
C LEU A 123 -21.39 -5.64 -13.67
N PHE A 124 -21.64 -5.75 -12.36
CA PHE A 124 -22.91 -6.22 -11.83
C PHE A 124 -23.91 -5.10 -11.54
N ILE A 125 -23.45 -3.87 -11.30
CA ILE A 125 -24.32 -2.75 -10.95
C ILE A 125 -24.56 -1.85 -12.17
N VAL A 126 -25.59 -2.20 -12.94
CA VAL A 126 -26.10 -1.39 -14.04
C VAL A 126 -27.28 -0.56 -13.51
N ASP A 127 -27.05 0.74 -13.38
CA ASP A 127 -28.00 1.86 -13.20
C ASP A 127 -28.77 2.02 -11.88
N LYS A 128 -29.06 0.96 -11.10
CA LYS A 128 -29.94 1.10 -9.91
C LYS A 128 -29.27 1.53 -8.60
N TYR A 129 -27.94 1.47 -8.51
CA TYR A 129 -27.21 1.70 -7.24
C TYR A 129 -26.01 2.64 -7.38
N GLU A 130 -26.15 3.69 -8.19
CA GLU A 130 -25.10 4.69 -8.47
C GLU A 130 -24.52 5.33 -7.19
N ASN A 131 -25.39 5.59 -6.21
CA ASN A 131 -24.99 6.09 -4.90
C ASN A 131 -24.00 5.16 -4.19
N ILE A 132 -24.19 3.85 -4.32
CA ILE A 132 -23.34 2.85 -3.64
C ILE A 132 -21.97 2.81 -4.31
N ILE A 133 -21.92 2.86 -5.65
CA ILE A 133 -20.66 2.90 -6.40
C ILE A 133 -19.86 4.14 -6.01
N PHE A 134 -20.49 5.32 -5.94
CA PHE A 134 -19.80 6.54 -5.53
C PHE A 134 -19.12 6.45 -4.15
N TYR A 135 -19.79 5.86 -3.15
CA TYR A 135 -19.16 5.65 -1.84
C TYR A 135 -18.04 4.64 -1.88
N PHE A 136 -18.19 3.61 -2.71
CA PHE A 136 -17.18 2.60 -2.89
C PHE A 136 -15.94 3.16 -3.60
N ASP A 137 -16.10 4.03 -4.59
CA ASP A 137 -15.00 4.74 -5.26
C ASP A 137 -14.20 5.59 -4.28
N ILE A 138 -14.86 6.36 -3.41
CA ILE A 138 -14.17 7.15 -2.37
C ILE A 138 -13.41 6.23 -1.42
N LEU A 139 -14.03 5.13 -0.98
CA LEU A 139 -13.41 4.15 -0.09
C LEU A 139 -12.14 3.58 -0.74
N ILE A 140 -12.23 3.19 -2.01
CA ILE A 140 -11.13 2.60 -2.75
C ILE A 140 -10.01 3.61 -3.00
N LEU A 141 -10.35 4.85 -3.37
CA LEU A 141 -9.37 5.91 -3.54
C LEU A 141 -8.51 6.06 -2.28
N ILE A 142 -9.14 6.06 -1.10
CA ILE A 142 -8.43 6.16 0.18
C ILE A 142 -7.57 4.94 0.42
N LEU A 143 -8.09 3.72 0.21
CA LEU A 143 -7.32 2.50 0.39
C LEU A 143 -6.10 2.40 -0.53
N ILE A 144 -6.25 2.81 -1.80
CA ILE A 144 -5.16 2.89 -2.77
C ILE A 144 -4.12 3.88 -2.24
N PHE A 145 -4.54 5.08 -1.84
CA PHE A 145 -3.65 6.14 -1.37
C PHE A 145 -2.88 5.74 -0.10
N THR A 146 -3.57 5.23 0.92
CA THR A 146 -2.93 4.82 2.20
C THR A 146 -1.98 3.65 1.99
N THR A 147 -2.38 2.66 1.19
CA THR A 147 -1.51 1.51 0.89
C THR A 147 -0.29 1.94 0.09
N PHE A 148 -0.47 2.84 -0.89
CA PHE A 148 0.63 3.39 -1.65
C PHE A 148 1.63 4.12 -0.76
N LEU A 149 1.15 5.03 0.11
CA LEU A 149 2.00 5.72 1.09
C LEU A 149 2.74 4.75 2.01
N ARG A 150 2.07 3.71 2.51
CA ARG A 150 2.70 2.70 3.36
C ARG A 150 3.81 1.95 2.63
N CYS A 151 3.55 1.48 1.42
CA CYS A 151 4.55 0.77 0.62
C CYS A 151 5.73 1.68 0.27
N PHE A 152 5.46 2.94 -0.06
CA PHE A 152 6.49 3.94 -0.35
C PHE A 152 7.32 4.30 0.88
N TYR A 153 6.71 4.42 2.07
CA TYR A 153 7.43 4.67 3.32
C TYR A 153 8.38 3.52 3.67
N VAL A 154 7.94 2.26 3.52
CA VAL A 154 8.81 1.10 3.73
C VAL A 154 9.96 1.12 2.73
N LEU A 155 9.69 1.46 1.46
CA LEU A 155 10.71 1.60 0.42
C LEU A 155 11.74 2.71 0.76
N ASP A 156 11.29 3.89 1.16
CA ASP A 156 12.16 5.01 1.55
C ASP A 156 13.07 4.63 2.72
N LEU A 157 12.54 3.92 3.71
CA LEU A 157 13.32 3.42 4.84
C LEU A 157 14.43 2.46 4.37
N ILE A 158 14.12 1.58 3.41
CA ILE A 158 15.09 0.65 2.82
C ILE A 158 16.17 1.41 2.03
N LEU A 159 15.78 2.40 1.22
CA LEU A 159 16.72 3.21 0.45
C LEU A 159 17.66 4.03 1.35
N LYS A 160 17.14 4.58 2.46
CA LYS A 160 17.96 5.26 3.47
C LYS A 160 18.97 4.32 4.14
N MET A 161 18.61 3.06 4.36
CA MET A 161 19.54 2.05 4.88
C MET A 161 20.62 1.68 3.86
N GLN A 162 20.32 1.75 2.56
CA GLN A 162 21.30 1.53 1.49
C GLN A 162 22.31 2.69 1.37
N GLN A 163 21.91 3.92 1.67
CA GLN A 163 22.76 5.11 1.57
C GLN A 163 23.64 5.37 2.82
N ARG A 164 23.39 4.68 3.95
CA ARG A 164 24.21 4.86 5.15
C ARG A 164 25.55 4.10 5.01
N PRO A 165 26.70 4.78 5.22
CA PRO A 165 28.00 4.11 5.31
C PRO A 165 28.02 3.12 6.51
N PRO A 166 28.97 2.17 6.53
CA PRO A 166 29.10 1.21 7.62
C PRO A 166 29.18 1.91 8.98
N VAL A 167 28.55 1.29 9.97
CA VAL A 167 28.55 1.79 11.35
C VAL A 167 29.90 1.42 11.95
N ASP A 168 30.78 2.40 12.16
CA ASP A 168 31.96 2.21 13.02
C ASP A 168 31.47 1.93 14.45
N PHE A 169 31.71 0.73 14.94
CA PHE A 169 31.51 0.35 16.34
C PHE A 169 32.70 0.81 17.19
N ASP A 170 33.05 2.10 17.13
CA ASP A 170 34.05 2.70 18.03
C ASP A 170 33.38 3.78 18.89
N ASN A 171 32.82 3.32 20.02
CA ASN A 171 32.95 3.87 21.40
C ASN A 171 31.97 3.19 22.37
#